data_AF-A0A560EK11-F1
#
_entry.id   AF-A0A560EK11-F1
#
_cell.length_a   1.000
_cell.length_b   1.000
_cell.length_c   1.000
_cell.angle_alpha   90.00
_cell.angle_beta   90.00
_cell.angle_gamma   90.00
#
_symmetry.space_group_name_H-M   'P 1'
#
loop_
_entity.id
_entity.type
_entity.pdbx_description
1 polymer ?
#
loop_
_entity_poly.entity_id
_entity_poly.type
_entity_poly.pdbx_seq_one_letter_code
_entity_poly.pdbx_strand_id
1 'polypeptide(L)'
;MSFVRNPWDRMVSLYTYHRSVEYGLFSKFNASHALARDYDFQEWLRISLSGTKRPNWFGIPQAEWVRDVTDVSMFEKYDMEMERICTKFSIPYARTARNASERRHYSEYYDRKDLIAAVGQIDAEIVNRFGYTFD
;
A
#
# COMPACT_ATOMS: atom_id res chain seq x y z
N MET A 1 -10.87 -14.14 2.17
CA MET A 1 -9.82 -13.77 1.22
C MET A 1 -9.27 -12.42 1.61
N SER A 2 -7.96 -12.21 1.51
CA SER A 2 -7.30 -10.92 1.69
C SER A 2 -6.36 -10.63 0.52
N PHE A 3 -5.94 -9.37 0.39
CA PHE A 3 -4.99 -8.94 -0.62
C PHE A 3 -3.78 -8.29 0.03
N VAL A 4 -2.61 -8.63 -0.48
CA VAL A 4 -1.37 -7.89 -0.25
C VAL A 4 -0.98 -7.16 -1.53
N ARG A 5 -0.18 -6.11 -1.41
CA ARG A 5 0.26 -5.30 -2.56
C ARG A 5 1.78 -5.22 -2.56
N ASN A 6 2.36 -4.94 -3.73
CA ASN A 6 3.75 -4.50 -3.82
C ASN A 6 4.07 -3.49 -2.69
N PRO A 7 5.04 -3.78 -1.80
CA PRO A 7 5.36 -2.94 -0.64
C PRO A 7 5.72 -1.49 -0.98
N TRP A 8 6.44 -1.28 -2.08
CA TRP A 8 6.88 0.04 -2.51
C TRP A 8 5.71 0.84 -3.10
N ASP A 9 4.90 0.21 -3.95
CA ASP A 9 3.68 0.84 -4.47
C ASP A 9 2.64 1.13 -3.39
N ARG A 10 2.58 0.28 -2.35
CA ARG A 10 1.73 0.50 -1.17
C ARG A 10 2.08 1.82 -0.47
N MET A 11 3.36 2.14 -0.31
CA MET A 11 3.79 3.40 0.33
C MET A 11 3.43 4.62 -0.53
N VAL A 12 3.61 4.55 -1.84
CA VAL A 12 3.24 5.65 -2.76
C VAL A 12 1.72 5.85 -2.79
N SER A 13 0.95 4.76 -2.84
CA SER A 13 -0.51 4.81 -2.76
C SER A 13 -0.98 5.48 -1.47
N LEU A 14 -0.31 5.20 -0.38
CA LEU A 14 -0.65 5.77 0.92
C LEU A 14 -0.29 7.26 1.00
N TYR A 15 0.90 7.64 0.56
CA TYR A 15 1.33 9.03 0.51
C TYR A 15 0.35 9.89 -0.31
N THR A 16 -0.04 9.39 -1.49
CA THR A 16 -1.02 10.08 -2.36
C THR A 16 -2.39 10.15 -1.71
N TYR A 17 -2.85 9.09 -1.05
CA TYR A 17 -4.10 9.09 -0.30
C TYR A 17 -4.07 10.09 0.87
N HIS A 18 -3.02 10.10 1.68
CA HIS A 18 -2.89 11.06 2.78
C HIS A 18 -2.86 12.50 2.30
N ARG A 19 -2.30 12.75 1.11
CA ARG A 19 -2.33 14.09 0.48
C ARG A 19 -3.70 14.45 -0.07
N SER A 20 -4.59 13.50 -0.33
CA SER A 20 -5.88 13.80 -0.96
C SER A 20 -6.74 14.71 -0.07
N VAL A 21 -7.55 15.55 -0.71
CA VAL A 21 -8.53 16.40 -0.02
C VAL A 21 -9.57 15.53 0.68
N GLU A 22 -9.97 14.42 0.05
CA GLU A 22 -10.92 13.46 0.61
C GLU A 22 -10.43 12.90 1.95
N TYR A 23 -9.18 12.45 2.02
CA TYR A 23 -8.60 12.00 3.29
C TYR A 23 -8.50 13.14 4.30
N GLY A 24 -8.13 14.35 3.86
CA GLY A 24 -8.11 15.54 4.73
C GLY A 24 -9.46 15.79 5.39
N LEU A 25 -10.55 15.75 4.63
CA LEU A 25 -11.91 15.90 5.15
C LEU A 25 -12.29 14.74 6.09
N PHE A 26 -12.04 13.49 5.68
CA PHE A 26 -12.36 12.30 6.47
C PHE A 26 -11.61 12.28 7.82
N SER A 27 -10.32 12.59 7.79
CA SER A 27 -9.44 12.57 8.96
C SER A 27 -9.51 13.84 9.81
N LYS A 28 -10.30 14.84 9.41
CA LYS A 28 -10.35 16.18 10.01
C LYS A 28 -8.97 16.85 10.03
N PHE A 29 -8.24 16.73 8.93
CA PHE A 29 -6.91 17.30 8.71
C PHE A 29 -5.91 16.90 9.80
N ASN A 30 -5.84 15.60 10.09
CA ASN A 30 -4.94 15.09 11.13
C ASN A 30 -3.45 15.25 10.78
N ALA A 31 -2.59 14.87 11.74
CA ALA A 31 -1.15 14.95 11.59
C ALA A 31 -0.62 14.17 10.36
N SER A 32 -1.23 13.04 9.99
CA SER A 32 -0.81 12.27 8.82
C SER A 32 -1.10 13.01 7.51
N HIS A 33 -2.23 13.73 7.43
CA HIS A 33 -2.56 14.57 6.29
C HIS A 33 -1.59 15.77 6.19
N ALA A 34 -1.37 16.47 7.31
CA ALA A 34 -0.44 17.59 7.38
C ALA A 34 0.97 17.15 6.96
N LEU A 35 1.49 16.08 7.56
CA LEU A 35 2.81 15.53 7.24
C LEU A 35 2.94 15.19 5.75
N ALA A 36 1.92 14.58 5.16
CA ALA A 36 1.96 14.21 3.75
C ALA A 36 1.88 15.43 2.82
N ARG A 37 1.29 16.56 3.25
CA ARG A 37 1.22 17.81 2.47
C ARG A 37 2.49 18.64 2.59
N ASP A 38 3.07 18.70 3.80
CA ASP A 38 4.23 19.54 4.15
C ASP A 38 5.55 18.98 3.62
N TYR A 39 5.64 17.66 3.46
CA TYR A 39 6.85 16.98 3.01
C TYR A 39 6.66 16.29 1.65
N ASP A 40 7.77 16.16 0.91
CA ASP A 40 7.83 15.29 -0.26
C ASP A 40 7.76 13.81 0.14
N PHE A 41 7.69 12.91 -0.85
CA PHE A 41 7.55 11.48 -0.59
C PHE A 41 8.73 10.90 0.19
N GLN A 42 9.96 11.29 -0.13
CA GLN A 42 11.17 10.75 0.48
C GLN A 42 11.23 11.10 1.96
N GLU A 43 10.99 12.36 2.28
CA GLU A 43 11.04 12.86 3.64
C GLU A 43 9.84 12.39 4.45
N TRP A 44 8.65 12.36 3.84
CA TRP A 44 7.46 11.73 4.43
C TRP A 44 7.70 10.26 4.77
N LEU A 45 8.31 9.49 3.87
CA LEU A 45 8.60 8.07 4.07
C LEU A 45 9.65 7.91 5.18
N ARG A 46 10.74 8.68 5.12
CA ARG A 46 11.79 8.66 6.16
C ARG A 46 11.21 8.91 7.55
N ILE A 47 10.39 9.96 7.70
CA ILE A 47 9.74 10.29 8.97
C ILE A 47 8.80 9.15 9.40
N SER A 48 8.00 8.63 8.47
CA SER A 48 7.05 7.53 8.72
C SER A 48 7.74 6.23 9.17
N LEU A 49 8.98 6.00 8.74
CA LEU A 49 9.78 4.83 9.11
C LEU A 49 10.62 5.03 10.38
N SER A 50 11.03 6.27 10.69
CA SER A 50 11.99 6.58 11.77
C SER A 50 11.40 6.75 13.19
N GLY A 51 10.08 6.79 13.36
CA GLY A 51 9.44 7.10 14.64
C GLY A 51 9.45 5.95 15.67
N THR A 52 9.80 6.24 16.93
CA THR A 52 9.67 5.32 18.09
C THR A 52 8.20 5.03 18.45
N LYS A 53 7.32 5.99 18.19
CA LYS A 53 5.88 5.78 18.03
C LYS A 53 5.63 5.88 16.54
N ARG A 54 5.58 4.75 15.83
CA ARG A 54 5.07 4.71 14.45
C ARG A 54 3.66 5.28 14.53
N PRO A 55 3.40 6.52 14.09
CA PRO A 55 2.09 7.13 14.30
C PRO A 55 0.99 6.39 13.51
N ASN A 56 1.43 5.51 12.61
CA ASN A 56 0.60 4.92 11.60
C ASN A 56 0.89 3.41 11.51
N TRP A 57 -0.15 2.63 11.24
CA TRP A 57 -0.17 1.17 11.07
C TRP A 57 0.76 0.62 9.95
N PHE A 58 1.57 1.45 9.31
CA PHE A 58 2.28 1.14 8.05
C PHE A 58 3.68 0.58 8.22
N GLY A 59 4.31 0.77 9.39
CA GLY A 59 5.49 -0.02 9.75
C GLY A 59 5.15 -1.45 10.14
N ILE A 60 3.86 -1.78 10.32
CA ILE A 60 3.43 -3.16 10.58
C ILE A 60 3.52 -3.93 9.25
N PRO A 61 4.31 -5.02 9.19
CA PRO A 61 4.44 -5.85 8.00
C PRO A 61 3.09 -6.32 7.50
N GLN A 62 2.89 -6.35 6.18
CA GLN A 62 1.71 -6.90 5.52
C GLN A 62 1.42 -8.35 5.97
N ALA A 63 2.46 -9.11 6.31
CA ALA A 63 2.36 -10.47 6.85
C ALA A 63 1.56 -10.54 8.16
N GLU A 64 1.70 -9.56 9.06
CA GLU A 64 0.94 -9.52 10.32
C GLU A 64 -0.57 -9.46 10.08
N TRP A 65 -0.99 -8.77 9.01
CA TRP A 65 -2.40 -8.60 8.66
C TRP A 65 -3.02 -9.84 8.04
N VAL A 66 -2.20 -10.76 7.54
CA VAL A 66 -2.66 -11.95 6.80
C VAL A 66 -2.22 -13.26 7.43
N ARG A 67 -1.64 -13.22 8.64
CA ARG A 67 -1.07 -14.38 9.35
C ARG A 67 -2.02 -15.58 9.40
N ASP A 68 -3.29 -15.34 9.69
CA ASP A 68 -4.32 -16.39 9.83
C ASP A 68 -5.28 -16.45 8.64
N VAL A 69 -4.94 -15.77 7.53
CA VAL A 69 -5.76 -15.77 6.32
C VAL A 69 -5.26 -16.85 5.37
N THR A 70 -6.14 -17.81 5.08
CA THR A 70 -5.82 -18.97 4.22
C THR A 70 -5.82 -18.64 2.73
N ASP A 71 -6.62 -17.67 2.30
CA ASP A 71 -6.74 -17.23 0.91
C ASP A 71 -6.21 -15.79 0.78
N VAL A 72 -4.96 -15.64 0.36
CA VAL A 72 -4.26 -14.36 0.20
C VAL A 72 -3.72 -14.26 -1.22
N SER A 73 -4.09 -13.19 -1.92
CA SER A 73 -3.59 -12.92 -3.28
C SER A 73 -2.98 -11.53 -3.41
N MET A 74 -2.41 -11.27 -4.58
CA MET A 74 -1.80 -9.98 -4.92
C MET A 74 -2.88 -9.01 -5.40
N PHE A 75 -2.81 -7.75 -4.97
CA PHE A 75 -3.71 -6.69 -5.41
C PHE A 75 -3.61 -6.46 -6.93
N GLU A 76 -2.44 -6.70 -7.49
CA GLU A 76 -2.14 -6.65 -8.92
C GLU A 76 -2.94 -7.72 -9.71
N LYS A 77 -3.45 -8.74 -9.02
CA LYS A 77 -4.32 -9.80 -9.57
C LYS A 77 -5.79 -9.62 -9.15
N TYR A 78 -6.18 -8.45 -8.64
CA TYR A 78 -7.51 -8.21 -8.07
C TYR A 78 -8.65 -8.63 -9.00
N ASP A 79 -8.65 -8.17 -10.26
CA ASP A 79 -9.75 -8.45 -11.19
C ASP A 79 -9.90 -9.97 -11.45
N MET A 80 -8.78 -10.67 -11.64
CA MET A 80 -8.75 -12.12 -11.84
C MET A 80 -9.29 -12.87 -10.61
N GLU A 81 -8.91 -12.45 -9.40
CA GLU A 81 -9.39 -13.08 -8.17
C GLU A 81 -10.86 -12.79 -7.90
N MET A 82 -11.32 -11.58 -8.18
CA MET A 82 -12.73 -11.22 -8.04
C MET A 82 -13.58 -12.01 -9.04
N GLU A 83 -13.12 -12.19 -10.28
CA GLU A 83 -13.78 -13.04 -11.25
C GLU A 83 -13.86 -14.51 -10.78
N ARG A 84 -12.78 -15.04 -10.20
CA ARG A 84 -12.76 -16.38 -9.61
C ARG A 84 -13.78 -16.52 -8.48
N ILE A 85 -13.87 -15.53 -7.59
CA ILE A 85 -14.86 -15.51 -6.49
C ILE A 85 -16.28 -15.45 -7.06
N CYS A 86 -16.55 -14.51 -7.96
CA CYS A 86 -17.86 -14.33 -8.59
C CYS A 86 -18.33 -15.61 -9.29
N THR A 87 -17.44 -16.27 -10.04
CA THR A 87 -17.70 -17.55 -10.71
C THR A 87 -18.10 -18.64 -9.71
N LYS A 88 -17.39 -18.75 -8.58
CA LYS A 88 -17.71 -19.72 -7.51
C LYS A 88 -19.14 -19.57 -6.98
N PHE A 89 -19.69 -18.36 -6.99
CA PHE A 89 -21.04 -18.07 -6.49
C PHE A 89 -22.07 -17.86 -7.61
N SER A 90 -21.73 -18.14 -8.87
CA SER A 90 -22.61 -17.89 -10.03
C SER A 90 -23.09 -16.42 -10.12
N ILE A 91 -22.24 -15.49 -9.72
CA ILE A 91 -22.48 -14.04 -9.81
C ILE A 91 -21.67 -13.52 -11.00
N PRO A 92 -22.24 -12.69 -11.89
CA PRO A 92 -21.47 -12.05 -12.95
C PRO A 92 -20.49 -11.04 -12.34
N TYR A 93 -19.21 -11.17 -12.65
CA TYR A 93 -18.22 -10.17 -12.27
C TYR A 93 -18.36 -8.94 -13.17
N ALA A 94 -18.45 -7.76 -12.54
CA ALA A 94 -18.36 -6.48 -13.20
C ALA A 94 -17.29 -5.66 -12.52
N ARG A 95 -16.32 -5.13 -13.28
CA ARG A 95 -15.23 -4.34 -12.72
C ARG A 95 -15.77 -3.04 -12.13
N THR A 96 -15.51 -2.80 -10.85
CA THR A 96 -15.97 -1.60 -10.12
C THR A 96 -14.83 -0.71 -9.65
N ALA A 97 -13.72 -0.62 -10.41
CA ALA A 97 -12.57 0.21 -10.08
C ALA A 97 -12.91 1.71 -10.11
N ARG A 98 -13.66 2.19 -9.10
CA ARG A 98 -14.15 3.57 -8.96
C ARG A 98 -13.12 4.51 -8.33
N ASN A 99 -12.18 3.96 -7.56
CA ASN A 99 -11.16 4.70 -6.82
C ASN A 99 -9.76 4.52 -7.44
N ALA A 100 -9.68 4.47 -8.77
CA ALA A 100 -8.42 4.40 -9.47
C ALA A 100 -7.74 5.79 -9.42
N SER A 101 -6.60 5.88 -8.74
CA SER A 101 -5.78 7.10 -8.77
C SER A 101 -4.87 7.07 -10.00
N GLU A 102 -4.89 8.13 -10.80
CA GLU A 102 -3.84 8.36 -11.79
C GLU A 102 -2.59 8.90 -11.09
N ARG A 103 -1.49 8.15 -11.16
CA ARG A 103 -0.19 8.54 -10.62
C ARG A 103 0.93 7.89 -11.43
N ARG A 104 2.12 8.48 -11.32
CA ARG A 104 3.37 7.94 -11.89
C ARG A 104 3.68 6.56 -11.31
N HIS A 105 4.54 5.81 -11.99
CA HIS A 105 4.99 4.52 -11.49
C HIS A 105 5.66 4.71 -10.12
N TYR A 106 5.50 3.75 -9.20
CA TYR A 106 5.97 3.93 -7.83
C TYR A 106 7.48 4.18 -7.77
N SER A 107 8.25 3.57 -8.68
CA SER A 107 9.71 3.73 -8.71
C SER A 107 10.15 5.16 -9.00
N GLU A 108 9.33 5.95 -9.69
CA GLU A 108 9.58 7.38 -9.93
C GLU A 108 9.47 8.26 -8.67
N TYR A 109 8.99 7.70 -7.56
CA TYR A 109 8.99 8.37 -6.27
C TYR A 109 10.22 8.03 -5.43
N TYR A 110 10.98 6.99 -5.79
CA TYR A 110 12.08 6.45 -4.99
C TYR A 110 13.47 6.84 -5.53
N ASP A 111 14.11 7.81 -4.90
CA ASP A 111 15.48 8.22 -5.25
C ASP A 111 16.54 7.61 -4.31
N ARG A 112 16.11 7.23 -3.10
CA ARG A 112 16.98 6.77 -2.02
C ARG A 112 16.96 5.26 -1.82
N LYS A 113 18.10 4.61 -2.07
CA LYS A 113 18.27 3.15 -1.92
C LYS A 113 18.05 2.66 -0.48
N ASP A 114 18.38 3.45 0.52
CA ASP A 114 18.17 3.10 1.92
C ASP A 114 16.68 2.97 2.27
N LEU A 115 15.83 3.85 1.70
CA LEU A 115 14.38 3.76 1.90
C LEU A 115 13.76 2.59 1.13
N ILE A 116 14.26 2.29 -0.08
CA ILE A 116 13.85 1.09 -0.84
C ILE A 116 14.12 -0.17 0.00
N ALA A 117 15.34 -0.28 0.53
CA ALA A 117 15.75 -1.42 1.36
C ALA A 117 14.93 -1.50 2.65
N ALA A 118 14.68 -0.38 3.32
CA ALA A 118 13.90 -0.35 4.56
C ALA A 118 12.46 -0.85 4.35
N VAL A 119 11.79 -0.42 3.27
CA VAL A 119 10.44 -0.90 2.93
C VAL A 119 10.45 -2.39 2.59
N GLY A 120 11.41 -2.83 1.78
CA GLY A 120 11.57 -4.25 1.44
C GLY A 120 11.84 -5.13 2.67
N GLN A 121 12.59 -4.63 3.64
CA GLN A 121 12.89 -5.35 4.88
C GLN A 121 11.66 -5.46 5.80
N ILE A 122 10.86 -4.40 5.91
CA ILE A 122 9.63 -4.41 6.70
C ILE A 122 8.65 -5.46 6.16
N ASP A 123 8.51 -5.55 4.85
CA ASP A 123 7.59 -6.49 4.19
C ASP A 123 8.29 -7.75 3.65
N ALA A 124 9.45 -8.11 4.19
CA ALA A 124 10.31 -9.18 3.63
C ALA A 124 9.59 -10.52 3.45
N GLU A 125 8.70 -10.90 4.37
CA GLU A 125 7.90 -12.12 4.23
C GLU A 125 6.97 -12.08 3.02
N ILE A 126 6.30 -10.95 2.78
CA ILE A 126 5.40 -10.78 1.62
C ILE A 126 6.21 -10.67 0.34
N VAL A 127 7.34 -9.97 0.36
CA VAL A 127 8.29 -9.89 -0.77
C VAL A 127 8.70 -11.30 -1.19
N ASN A 128 9.14 -12.12 -0.24
CA ASN A 128 9.60 -13.47 -0.51
C ASN A 128 8.45 -14.41 -0.94
N ARG A 129 7.30 -14.32 -0.27
CA ARG A 129 6.13 -15.17 -0.55
C ARG A 129 5.54 -14.94 -1.94
N PHE A 130 5.53 -13.69 -2.41
CA PHE A 130 4.88 -13.30 -3.67
C PHE A 130 5.86 -12.93 -4.78
N GLY A 131 7.17 -12.92 -4.49
CA GLY A 131 8.22 -12.67 -5.48
C GLY A 131 8.30 -11.22 -5.95
N TYR A 132 7.96 -10.25 -5.09
CA TYR A 132 8.03 -8.84 -5.47
C TYR A 132 9.47 -8.37 -5.67
N THR A 133 9.69 -7.58 -6.71
CA THR A 133 10.94 -6.86 -6.97
C THR A 133 10.70 -5.36 -6.99
N PHE A 134 11.74 -4.59 -6.69
CA PHE A 134 11.74 -3.17 -6.99
C PHE A 134 12.13 -3.01 -8.45
N ASP A 135 11.27 -2.37 -9.23
CA ASP A 135 11.38 -2.23 -10.70
C ASP A 135 11.88 -0.84 -11.09
#